data_AF-A0A7V7WN76-F1
#
_entry.id   AF-A0A7V7WN76-F1
#
_cell.length_a   1.000
_cell.length_b   1.000
_cell.length_c   1.000
_cell.angle_alpha   90.00
_cell.angle_beta   90.00
_cell.angle_gamma   90.00
#
_symmetry.space_group_name_H-M   'P 1'
#
loop_
_entity.id
_entity.type
_entity.pdbx_description
1 polymer ?
#
loop_
_entity_poly.entity_id
_entity_poly.type
_entity_poly.pdbx_seq_one_letter_code
_entity_poly.pdbx_strand_id
1 'polypeptide(L)'
;SRRFDLDGVALTVTGIAKGAGMIQPNMATMLGFIATDAPIADALLPALTRAVADVSFNRITVDGDTSTNDSFVIVATGRADMAPIASGDDARYAPLLQALTEVAQTLAQAIVRDGEGATKFITITVGGGRDAKECDRIARQIAHSPLVKTAFFASDPNLGRIVCAIGNGAAVDLDPARVSFWLDDVLVVERGGRAASYREEDGARVMRQPEITVRVDLGRGTASATVWTCDFSHDYVSINADYRS
;
A
#
# COMPACT_ATOMS: atom_id res chain seq x y z
N SER A 1 -5.10 -6.49 16.87
CA SER A 1 -4.79 -5.75 18.11
C SER A 1 -3.31 -5.93 18.42
N ARG A 2 -2.65 -4.93 18.99
CA ARG A 2 -1.24 -4.93 19.38
C ARG A 2 -1.10 -4.37 20.79
N ARG A 3 -0.18 -4.93 21.57
CA ARG A 3 0.26 -4.36 22.85
C ARG A 3 1.74 -4.04 22.77
N PHE A 4 2.15 -2.97 23.46
CA PHE A 4 3.55 -2.56 23.57
C PHE A 4 3.77 -1.83 24.89
N ASP A 5 5.01 -1.79 25.35
CA ASP A 5 5.41 -1.02 26.52
C ASP A 5 5.88 0.37 26.11
N LEU A 6 5.53 1.38 26.89
CA LEU A 6 6.00 2.75 26.74
C LEU A 6 6.27 3.33 28.13
N ASP A 7 7.55 3.57 28.43
CA ASP A 7 8.04 3.99 29.75
C ASP A 7 7.58 3.10 30.93
N GLY A 8 7.48 1.79 30.72
CA GLY A 8 7.00 0.83 31.73
C GLY A 8 5.48 0.75 31.84
N VAL A 9 4.73 1.44 30.97
CA VAL A 9 3.27 1.41 30.90
C VAL A 9 2.85 0.60 29.68
N ALA A 10 2.10 -0.47 29.91
CA ALA A 10 1.55 -1.31 28.84
C ALA A 10 0.38 -0.60 28.14
N LEU A 11 0.55 -0.34 26.85
CA LEU A 11 -0.45 0.26 25.96
C LEU A 11 -1.05 -0.77 25.01
N THR A 12 -2.30 -0.55 24.60
CA THR A 12 -3.05 -1.36 23.64
C THR A 12 -3.51 -0.51 22.46
N VAL A 13 -3.32 -1.03 21.25
CA VAL A 13 -3.91 -0.51 20.01
C VAL A 13 -4.77 -1.60 19.38
N THR A 14 -6.05 -1.33 19.17
CA THR A 14 -6.98 -2.26 18.51
C THR A 14 -7.67 -1.54 17.38
N GLY A 15 -7.78 -2.17 16.22
CA GLY A 15 -8.50 -1.60 15.10
C GLY A 15 -9.35 -2.61 14.36
N ILE A 16 -10.33 -2.07 13.64
CA ILE A 16 -11.23 -2.76 12.73
C ILE A 16 -11.30 -1.94 11.43
N ALA A 17 -11.54 -2.60 10.30
CA ALA A 17 -11.78 -1.91 9.04
C ALA A 17 -12.78 -2.67 8.16
N LYS A 18 -13.44 -1.95 7.24
CA LYS A 18 -14.37 -2.49 6.24
C LYS A 18 -14.12 -1.82 4.89
N GLY A 19 -13.99 -2.64 3.85
CA GLY A 19 -13.83 -2.26 2.45
C GLY A 19 -13.47 -3.50 1.62
N ALA A 20 -13.91 -3.57 0.36
CA ALA A 20 -13.62 -4.70 -0.54
C ALA A 20 -13.68 -4.27 -2.02
N GLY A 21 -14.71 -3.51 -2.40
CA GLY A 21 -14.81 -2.76 -3.68
C GLY A 21 -14.95 -1.25 -3.47
N MET A 22 -14.77 -0.50 -4.55
CA MET A 22 -14.55 0.96 -4.62
C MET A 22 -13.47 1.43 -3.65
N ILE A 23 -12.31 0.78 -3.73
CA ILE A 23 -11.16 1.03 -2.86
C ILE A 23 -10.08 1.72 -3.69
N GLN A 24 -10.05 3.04 -3.59
CA GLN A 24 -8.85 3.84 -3.81
C GLN A 24 -8.89 5.03 -2.84
N PRO A 25 -8.55 4.85 -1.54
CA PRO A 25 -8.72 5.91 -0.56
C PRO A 25 -7.86 7.14 -0.88
N ASN A 26 -8.56 8.21 -1.26
CA ASN A 26 -8.09 9.59 -1.26
C ASN A 26 -8.92 10.39 -0.22
N MET A 27 -9.18 9.72 0.91
CA MET A 27 -10.30 9.98 1.82
C MET A 27 -11.62 10.27 1.08
N ALA A 28 -12.05 9.34 0.22
CA ALA A 28 -13.49 9.22 -0.09
C ALA A 28 -14.16 7.80 -0.07
N THR A 29 -13.55 6.59 0.04
CA THR A 29 -14.22 5.37 0.65
C THR A 29 -13.31 4.27 1.25
N MET A 30 -13.61 3.92 2.51
CA MET A 30 -13.18 2.80 3.39
C MET A 30 -13.60 3.18 4.83
N LEU A 31 -14.04 2.25 5.68
CA LEU A 31 -14.37 2.54 7.09
C LEU A 31 -13.33 1.92 8.01
N GLY A 32 -12.48 2.75 8.63
CA GLY A 32 -11.39 2.31 9.49
C GLY A 32 -11.46 2.97 10.87
N PHE A 33 -11.50 2.15 11.93
CA PHE A 33 -11.56 2.62 13.30
C PHE A 33 -10.41 2.01 14.10
N ILE A 34 -9.58 2.84 14.72
CA ILE A 34 -8.51 2.40 15.62
C ILE A 34 -8.72 3.05 16.98
N ALA A 35 -8.71 2.23 18.04
CA ALA A 35 -8.80 2.66 19.43
C ALA A 35 -7.48 2.38 20.16
N THR A 36 -7.09 3.30 21.04
CA THR A 36 -5.95 3.15 21.96
C THR A 36 -6.29 3.62 23.38
N ASP A 37 -5.63 3.04 24.38
CA ASP A 37 -5.68 3.47 25.78
C ASP A 37 -4.68 4.59 26.11
N ALA A 38 -3.74 4.88 25.21
CA ALA A 38 -2.75 5.95 25.35
C ALA A 38 -3.42 7.33 25.54
N PRO A 39 -2.93 8.18 26.47
CA PRO A 39 -3.35 9.56 26.59
C PRO A 39 -2.60 10.43 25.58
N ILE A 40 -3.36 11.10 24.71
CA ILE A 40 -2.86 11.94 23.62
C ILE A 40 -3.56 13.29 23.73
N ALA A 41 -2.85 14.39 23.56
CA ALA A 41 -3.47 15.71 23.55
C ALA A 41 -4.32 15.92 22.28
N ASP A 42 -5.52 16.49 22.41
CA ASP A 42 -6.48 16.68 21.32
C ASP A 42 -5.88 17.38 20.09
N ALA A 43 -5.00 18.36 20.30
CA ALA A 43 -4.32 19.10 19.24
C ALA A 43 -3.40 18.23 18.36
N LEU A 44 -2.93 17.10 18.87
CA LEU A 44 -2.02 16.18 18.16
C LEU A 44 -2.78 15.12 17.34
N LEU A 45 -4.03 14.80 17.72
CA LEU A 45 -4.84 13.75 17.07
C LEU A 45 -5.05 13.95 15.56
N PRO A 46 -5.31 15.17 15.01
CA PRO A 46 -5.48 15.34 13.57
C PRO A 46 -4.21 15.05 12.77
N ALA A 47 -3.06 15.51 13.28
CA ALA A 47 -1.76 15.29 12.63
C ALA A 47 -1.34 13.82 12.70
N LEU A 48 -1.52 13.18 13.86
CA LEU A 48 -1.29 11.75 14.07
C LEU A 48 -2.17 10.90 13.15
N THR A 49 -3.48 11.17 13.11
CA THR A 49 -4.45 10.44 12.27
C THR A 49 -4.09 10.53 10.79
N ARG A 50 -3.73 11.74 10.33
CA ARG A 50 -3.26 11.93 8.95
C ARG A 50 -1.97 11.17 8.67
N ALA A 51 -0.98 11.26 9.56
CA ALA A 51 0.30 10.58 9.38
C ALA A 51 0.12 9.06 9.26
N VAL A 52 -0.74 8.45 10.08
CA VAL A 52 -1.11 7.03 10.00
C VAL A 52 -1.82 6.72 8.67
N ALA A 53 -2.81 7.51 8.26
CA ALA A 53 -3.55 7.30 7.02
C ALA A 53 -2.67 7.37 5.76
N ASP A 54 -1.79 8.37 5.69
CA ASP A 54 -0.90 8.67 4.56
C ASP A 54 0.17 7.58 4.30
N VAL A 55 0.34 6.62 5.22
CA VAL A 55 1.23 5.45 5.08
C VAL A 55 0.52 4.09 5.20
N SER A 56 -0.82 4.07 5.28
CA SER A 56 -1.64 2.85 5.40
C SER A 56 -2.77 2.85 4.37
N PHE A 57 -3.96 3.34 4.75
CA PHE A 57 -5.16 3.31 3.90
C PHE A 57 -5.02 4.15 2.61
N ASN A 58 -4.30 5.28 2.65
CA ASN A 58 -4.03 6.07 1.42
C ASN A 58 -3.00 5.38 0.49
N ARG A 59 -2.50 4.19 0.83
CA ARG A 59 -1.58 3.36 0.05
C ARG A 59 -2.20 2.06 -0.47
N ILE A 60 -3.51 1.87 -0.35
CA ILE A 60 -4.20 0.73 -0.97
C ILE A 60 -5.03 1.14 -2.18
N THR A 61 -5.22 0.19 -3.10
CA THR A 61 -6.14 0.32 -4.23
C THR A 61 -6.62 -1.08 -4.66
N VAL A 62 -7.88 -1.24 -5.06
CA VAL A 62 -8.43 -2.49 -5.62
C VAL A 62 -8.75 -2.26 -7.09
N ASP A 63 -9.67 -1.34 -7.36
CA ASP A 63 -10.25 -1.03 -8.67
C ASP A 63 -9.83 0.34 -9.20
N GLY A 64 -9.36 1.24 -8.32
CA GLY A 64 -9.02 2.63 -8.65
C GLY A 64 -10.16 3.62 -8.43
N ASP A 65 -11.36 3.13 -8.04
CA ASP A 65 -12.52 3.99 -7.82
C ASP A 65 -12.56 4.51 -6.39
N THR A 66 -12.45 5.83 -6.24
CA THR A 66 -12.67 6.51 -4.96
C THR A 66 -14.17 6.71 -4.76
N SER A 67 -14.79 5.97 -3.83
CA SER A 67 -16.23 6.15 -3.54
C SER A 67 -16.48 7.40 -2.65
N THR A 68 -17.60 7.52 -1.93
CA THR A 68 -18.09 8.79 -1.34
C THR A 68 -18.24 8.85 0.19
N ASN A 69 -17.87 7.80 0.93
CA ASN A 69 -17.99 7.68 2.39
C ASN A 69 -16.72 7.20 3.14
N ASP A 70 -15.50 7.65 2.81
CA ASP A 70 -14.29 7.32 3.61
C ASP A 70 -14.45 7.88 5.01
N SER A 71 -14.03 7.09 5.98
CA SER A 71 -13.85 7.57 7.35
C SER A 71 -12.77 6.75 8.01
N PHE A 72 -11.64 7.39 8.28
CA PHE A 72 -10.61 6.87 9.18
C PHE A 72 -10.63 7.66 10.49
N VAL A 73 -10.82 6.96 11.61
CA VAL A 73 -10.96 7.57 12.94
C VAL A 73 -10.01 6.88 13.92
N ILE A 74 -9.20 7.68 14.60
CA ILE A 74 -8.44 7.25 15.78
C ILE A 74 -9.16 7.75 17.04
N VAL A 75 -9.40 6.84 17.98
CA VAL A 75 -10.02 7.10 19.29
C VAL A 75 -8.98 6.84 20.37
N ALA A 76 -8.62 7.86 21.14
CA ALA A 76 -7.73 7.74 22.30
C ALA A 76 -8.56 7.85 23.58
N THR A 77 -8.56 6.82 24.43
CA THR A 77 -9.36 6.82 25.67
C THR A 77 -8.63 7.42 26.87
N GLY A 78 -7.31 7.64 26.78
CA GLY A 78 -6.51 8.24 27.85
C GLY A 78 -6.57 7.49 29.19
N ARG A 79 -6.71 6.16 29.15
CA ARG A 79 -6.88 5.31 30.33
C ARG A 79 -5.60 4.69 30.86
N ALA A 80 -4.51 4.74 30.10
CA ALA A 80 -3.20 4.30 30.56
C ALA A 80 -2.60 5.31 31.56
N ASP A 81 -1.90 4.79 32.59
CA ASP A 81 -1.37 5.58 33.71
C ASP A 81 -0.06 6.29 33.35
N MET A 82 -0.16 7.31 32.48
CA MET A 82 0.97 8.13 32.04
C MET A 82 0.52 9.55 31.72
N ALA A 83 1.45 10.51 31.74
CA ALA A 83 1.16 11.88 31.30
C ALA A 83 0.82 11.91 29.80
N PRO A 84 -0.14 12.74 29.33
CA PRO A 84 -0.48 12.83 27.91
C PRO A 84 0.71 13.12 27.00
N ILE A 85 0.72 12.52 25.81
CA ILE A 85 1.66 12.83 24.73
C ILE A 85 1.14 14.09 24.03
N ALA A 86 1.89 15.18 24.16
CA ALA A 86 1.42 16.54 23.83
C ALA A 86 2.14 17.21 22.64
N SER A 87 3.26 16.68 22.18
CA SER A 87 3.99 17.16 20.99
C SER A 87 4.46 15.98 20.13
N GLY A 88 4.73 16.25 18.85
CA GLY A 88 5.46 15.32 17.98
C GLY A 88 6.94 15.18 18.34
N ASP A 89 7.50 16.14 19.09
CA ASP A 89 8.88 16.10 19.61
C ASP A 89 9.03 15.24 20.88
N ASP A 90 7.91 14.76 21.43
CA ASP A 90 7.91 13.85 22.58
C ASP A 90 8.51 12.50 22.17
N ALA A 91 9.51 12.00 22.91
CA ALA A 91 10.15 10.72 22.61
C ALA A 91 9.15 9.54 22.54
N ARG A 92 8.01 9.67 23.21
CA ARG A 92 6.92 8.69 23.28
C ARG A 92 6.00 8.72 22.04
N TYR A 93 6.04 9.81 21.26
CA TYR A 93 5.23 9.96 20.05
C TYR A 93 5.60 8.97 18.95
N ALA A 94 6.90 8.79 18.66
CA ALA A 94 7.33 7.91 17.57
C ALA A 94 6.97 6.42 17.79
N PRO A 95 7.17 5.81 18.98
CA PRO A 95 6.69 4.46 19.28
C PRO A 95 5.16 4.31 19.14
N LEU A 96 4.39 5.29 19.62
CA LEU A 96 2.93 5.27 19.50
C LEU A 96 2.48 5.39 18.03
N LEU A 97 3.05 6.31 17.26
CA LEU A 97 2.79 6.47 15.83
C LEU A 97 3.12 5.18 15.07
N GLN A 98 4.22 4.51 15.40
CA GLN A 98 4.57 3.21 14.84
C GLN A 98 3.51 2.15 15.16
N ALA A 99 3.11 1.99 16.44
CA ALA A 99 2.12 1.01 16.85
C ALA A 99 0.74 1.20 16.18
N LEU A 100 0.32 2.46 16.01
CA LEU A 100 -0.89 2.83 15.25
C LEU A 100 -0.74 2.52 13.76
N THR A 101 0.41 2.86 13.17
CA THR A 101 0.74 2.62 11.76
C THR A 101 0.74 1.14 11.42
N GLU A 102 1.36 0.29 12.24
CA GLU A 102 1.43 -1.15 11.99
C GLU A 102 0.03 -1.81 12.03
N VAL A 103 -0.84 -1.38 12.96
CA VAL A 103 -2.24 -1.84 13.00
C VAL A 103 -3.02 -1.33 11.78
N ALA A 104 -2.84 -0.07 11.39
CA ALA A 104 -3.50 0.50 10.22
C ALA A 104 -3.05 -0.18 8.91
N GLN A 105 -1.75 -0.42 8.73
CA GLN A 105 -1.21 -1.14 7.58
C GLN A 105 -1.70 -2.59 7.53
N THR A 106 -1.75 -3.29 8.67
CA THR A 106 -2.30 -4.65 8.74
C THR A 106 -3.76 -4.69 8.24
N LEU A 107 -4.59 -3.73 8.67
CA LEU A 107 -5.99 -3.61 8.26
C LEU A 107 -6.13 -3.19 6.79
N ALA A 108 -5.33 -2.25 6.33
CA ALA A 108 -5.33 -1.79 4.94
C ALA A 108 -4.96 -2.93 3.97
N GLN A 109 -3.90 -3.69 4.29
CA GLN A 109 -3.53 -4.85 3.48
C GLN A 109 -4.53 -6.01 3.58
N ALA A 110 -5.26 -6.14 4.69
CA ALA A 110 -6.35 -7.11 4.81
C ALA A 110 -7.51 -6.77 3.85
N ILE A 111 -7.88 -5.49 3.71
CA ILE A 111 -8.85 -5.02 2.70
C ILE A 111 -8.43 -5.40 1.28
N VAL A 112 -7.14 -5.29 0.95
CA VAL A 112 -6.64 -5.65 -0.40
C VAL A 112 -6.70 -7.16 -0.62
N ARG A 113 -6.39 -7.97 0.41
CA ARG A 113 -6.52 -9.45 0.36
C ARG A 113 -7.97 -9.92 0.25
N ASP A 114 -8.90 -9.16 0.84
CA ASP A 114 -10.36 -9.38 0.80
C ASP A 114 -11.05 -8.55 -0.31
N GLY A 115 -10.27 -8.06 -1.29
CA GLY A 115 -10.78 -7.30 -2.43
C GLY A 115 -11.73 -8.15 -3.28
N GLU A 116 -12.73 -7.53 -3.91
CA GLU A 116 -13.77 -8.27 -4.64
C GLU A 116 -13.18 -9.15 -5.76
N GLY A 117 -13.28 -10.47 -5.60
CA GLY A 117 -12.69 -11.45 -6.52
C GLY A 117 -11.15 -11.48 -6.53
N ALA A 118 -10.47 -10.86 -5.58
CA ALA A 118 -9.01 -10.91 -5.47
C ALA A 118 -8.52 -12.34 -5.21
N THR A 119 -7.47 -12.77 -5.93
CA THR A 119 -6.79 -14.06 -5.70
C THR A 119 -5.33 -13.89 -5.26
N LYS A 120 -4.75 -12.70 -5.52
CA LYS A 120 -3.36 -12.36 -5.23
C LYS A 120 -3.21 -10.98 -4.61
N PHE A 121 -2.32 -10.88 -3.64
CA PHE A 121 -1.90 -9.63 -3.02
C PHE A 121 -0.57 -9.14 -3.63
N ILE A 122 -0.53 -7.89 -4.06
CA ILE A 122 0.59 -7.31 -4.78
C ILE A 122 1.12 -6.10 -4.00
N THR A 123 2.41 -6.14 -3.64
CA THR A 123 3.13 -4.99 -3.11
C THR A 123 3.92 -4.32 -4.22
N ILE A 124 3.66 -3.05 -4.52
CA ILE A 124 4.37 -2.28 -5.54
C ILE A 124 5.20 -1.21 -4.84
N THR A 125 6.52 -1.36 -4.83
CA THR A 125 7.46 -0.39 -4.26
C THR A 125 8.27 0.25 -5.38
N VAL A 126 8.11 1.56 -5.56
CA VAL A 126 8.91 2.37 -6.51
C VAL A 126 9.89 3.21 -5.69
N GLY A 127 11.18 3.08 -5.97
CA GLY A 127 12.27 3.80 -5.33
C GLY A 127 13.19 4.50 -6.33
N GLY A 128 14.19 5.21 -5.81
CA GLY A 128 15.18 5.90 -6.64
C GLY A 128 14.62 7.10 -7.42
N GLY A 129 13.42 7.58 -7.09
CA GLY A 129 12.80 8.74 -7.74
C GLY A 129 13.31 10.07 -7.21
N ARG A 130 13.02 11.14 -7.95
CA ARG A 130 13.36 12.52 -7.55
C ARG A 130 12.58 12.94 -6.30
N ASP A 131 11.32 12.56 -6.22
CA ASP A 131 10.39 12.93 -5.15
C ASP A 131 9.34 11.82 -4.94
N ALA A 132 8.68 11.82 -3.78
CA ALA A 132 7.71 10.78 -3.43
C ALA A 132 6.43 10.81 -4.31
N LYS A 133 6.12 11.94 -4.96
CA LYS A 133 4.93 12.06 -5.84
C LYS A 133 5.17 11.37 -7.19
N GLU A 134 6.40 11.43 -7.70
CA GLU A 134 6.84 10.61 -8.83
C GLU A 134 6.71 9.11 -8.51
N CYS A 135 7.27 8.66 -7.39
CA CYS A 135 7.24 7.25 -7.01
C CYS A 135 5.79 6.75 -6.82
N ASP A 136 4.95 7.52 -6.12
CA ASP A 136 3.54 7.19 -5.89
C ASP A 136 2.74 7.15 -7.20
N ARG A 137 2.97 8.09 -8.13
CA ARG A 137 2.31 8.09 -9.45
C ARG A 137 2.64 6.83 -10.25
N ILE A 138 3.92 6.43 -10.30
CA ILE A 138 4.35 5.22 -11.02
C ILE A 138 3.79 3.97 -10.32
N ALA A 139 3.83 3.92 -8.98
CA ALA A 139 3.29 2.80 -8.22
C ALA A 139 1.78 2.61 -8.49
N ARG A 140 0.99 3.70 -8.47
CA ARG A 140 -0.43 3.69 -8.82
C ARG A 140 -0.69 3.33 -10.29
N GLN A 141 0.13 3.81 -11.22
CA GLN A 141 -0.03 3.46 -12.64
C GLN A 141 0.16 1.96 -12.90
N ILE A 142 1.09 1.32 -12.20
CA ILE A 142 1.23 -0.15 -12.20
C ILE A 142 0.00 -0.78 -11.53
N ALA A 143 -0.41 -0.26 -10.36
CA ALA A 143 -1.47 -0.82 -9.55
C ALA A 143 -2.87 -0.79 -10.18
N HIS A 144 -3.16 0.21 -11.03
CA HIS A 144 -4.46 0.39 -11.67
C HIS A 144 -4.51 -0.19 -13.10
N SER A 145 -3.38 -0.57 -13.68
CA SER A 145 -3.33 -1.07 -15.07
C SER A 145 -4.07 -2.41 -15.19
N PRO A 146 -5.20 -2.51 -15.92
CA PRO A 146 -5.96 -3.76 -16.03
C PRO A 146 -5.14 -4.86 -16.71
N LEU A 147 -4.25 -4.48 -17.62
CA LEU A 147 -3.29 -5.40 -18.24
C LEU A 147 -2.32 -5.99 -17.20
N VAL A 148 -1.80 -5.19 -16.27
CA VAL A 148 -0.91 -5.68 -15.21
C VAL A 148 -1.70 -6.55 -14.22
N LYS A 149 -2.87 -6.10 -13.75
CA LYS A 149 -3.72 -6.86 -12.81
C LYS A 149 -4.18 -8.21 -13.37
N THR A 150 -4.55 -8.28 -14.66
CA THR A 150 -4.91 -9.55 -15.32
C THR A 150 -3.70 -10.47 -15.56
N ALA A 151 -2.49 -9.93 -15.73
CA ALA A 151 -1.28 -10.73 -15.81
C ALA A 151 -0.93 -11.39 -14.46
N PHE A 152 -1.14 -10.67 -13.34
CA PHE A 152 -1.05 -11.28 -12.01
C PHE A 152 -2.06 -12.42 -11.84
N PHE A 153 -3.35 -12.19 -12.15
CA PHE A 153 -4.40 -13.22 -12.06
C PHE A 153 -4.04 -14.48 -12.86
N ALA A 154 -3.65 -14.30 -14.14
CA ALA A 154 -3.24 -15.39 -15.01
C ALA A 154 -1.92 -16.07 -14.60
N SER A 155 -1.19 -15.54 -13.61
CA SER A 155 0.19 -15.92 -13.28
C SER A 155 1.16 -15.84 -14.48
N ASP A 156 0.86 -14.96 -15.44
CA ASP A 156 1.60 -14.73 -16.68
C ASP A 156 2.71 -13.70 -16.43
N PRO A 157 4.02 -14.04 -16.55
CA PRO A 157 5.14 -13.11 -16.35
C PRO A 157 5.28 -12.12 -17.52
N ASN A 158 4.22 -11.37 -17.80
CA ASN A 158 4.09 -10.45 -18.93
C ASN A 158 4.78 -9.11 -18.67
N LEU A 159 6.11 -9.14 -18.63
CA LEU A 159 6.97 -8.03 -18.24
C LEU A 159 6.68 -6.74 -19.02
N GLY A 160 6.33 -6.87 -20.30
CA GLY A 160 6.02 -5.73 -21.17
C GLY A 160 4.86 -4.89 -20.66
N ARG A 161 3.86 -5.50 -19.99
CA ARG A 161 2.73 -4.78 -19.38
C ARG A 161 3.18 -3.94 -18.18
N ILE A 162 4.11 -4.46 -17.36
CA ILE A 162 4.68 -3.75 -16.20
C ILE A 162 5.57 -2.61 -16.68
N VAL A 163 6.45 -2.85 -17.66
CA VAL A 163 7.30 -1.80 -18.27
C VAL A 163 6.45 -0.69 -18.92
N CYS A 164 5.39 -1.06 -19.63
CA CYS A 164 4.45 -0.10 -20.20
C CYS A 164 3.77 0.75 -19.10
N ALA A 165 3.33 0.13 -18.00
CA ALA A 165 2.76 0.87 -16.87
C ALA A 165 3.78 1.80 -16.19
N ILE A 166 5.03 1.38 -16.03
CA ILE A 166 6.12 2.25 -15.55
C ILE A 166 6.28 3.46 -16.47
N GLY A 167 6.38 3.23 -17.79
CA GLY A 167 6.54 4.29 -18.79
C GLY A 167 5.36 5.28 -18.81
N ASN A 168 4.13 4.79 -18.69
CA ASN A 168 2.93 5.63 -18.66
C ASN A 168 2.83 6.50 -17.39
N GLY A 169 3.43 6.05 -16.27
CA GLY A 169 3.46 6.80 -15.00
C GLY A 169 4.66 7.74 -14.88
N ALA A 170 5.70 7.54 -15.71
CA ALA A 170 6.94 8.28 -15.68
C ALA A 170 6.76 9.74 -16.09
N ALA A 171 7.64 10.61 -15.58
CA ALA A 171 7.83 11.93 -16.15
C ALA A 171 8.62 11.83 -17.47
N VAL A 172 8.41 12.77 -18.40
CA VAL A 172 9.07 12.82 -19.72
C VAL A 172 10.60 12.92 -19.61
N ASP A 173 11.11 13.38 -18.47
CA ASP A 173 12.54 13.49 -18.15
C ASP A 173 13.16 12.20 -17.54
N LEU A 174 12.41 11.10 -17.43
CA LEU A 174 12.94 9.82 -16.96
C LEU A 174 13.76 9.12 -18.06
N ASP A 175 15.05 8.96 -17.80
CA ASP A 175 15.98 8.17 -18.62
C ASP A 175 15.69 6.67 -18.45
N PRO A 176 15.16 5.96 -19.47
CA PRO A 176 14.82 4.53 -19.35
C PRO A 176 16.03 3.66 -19.06
N ALA A 177 17.24 4.08 -19.46
CA ALA A 177 18.48 3.32 -19.26
C ALA A 177 18.94 3.27 -17.78
N ARG A 178 18.23 3.96 -16.87
CA ARG A 178 18.43 3.88 -15.42
C ARG A 178 17.46 2.95 -14.72
N VAL A 179 16.30 2.71 -15.35
CA VAL A 179 15.22 1.96 -14.72
C VAL A 179 15.61 0.50 -14.58
N SER A 180 15.44 -0.04 -13.38
CA SER A 180 15.57 -1.47 -13.10
C SER A 180 14.34 -1.94 -12.33
N PHE A 181 13.87 -3.18 -12.55
CA PHE A 181 12.79 -3.73 -11.74
C PHE A 181 12.95 -5.23 -11.46
N TRP A 182 12.36 -5.64 -10.35
CA TRP A 182 12.37 -6.99 -9.81
C TRP A 182 10.95 -7.49 -9.55
N LEU A 183 10.77 -8.80 -9.67
CA LEU A 183 9.63 -9.54 -9.13
C LEU A 183 10.17 -10.39 -7.97
N ASP A 184 9.81 -10.03 -6.74
CA ASP A 184 10.45 -10.49 -5.49
C ASP A 184 11.99 -10.47 -5.55
N ASP A 185 12.61 -11.65 -5.57
CA ASP A 185 14.06 -11.88 -5.65
C ASP A 185 14.62 -11.74 -7.08
N VAL A 186 13.76 -11.90 -8.08
CA VAL A 186 14.15 -12.03 -9.49
C VAL A 186 14.38 -10.65 -10.11
N LEU A 187 15.62 -10.35 -10.52
CA LEU A 187 15.92 -9.19 -11.35
C LEU A 187 15.40 -9.43 -12.77
N VAL A 188 14.53 -8.54 -13.25
CA VAL A 188 13.78 -8.71 -14.51
C VAL A 188 14.25 -7.74 -15.58
N VAL A 189 14.34 -6.46 -15.23
CA VAL A 189 14.90 -5.41 -16.06
C VAL A 189 16.07 -4.78 -15.32
N GLU A 190 17.17 -4.61 -16.02
CA GLU A 190 18.36 -3.90 -15.58
C GLU A 190 18.68 -2.82 -16.60
N ARG A 191 18.80 -1.56 -16.16
CA ARG A 191 19.19 -0.42 -17.02
C ARG A 191 18.35 -0.30 -18.30
N GLY A 192 17.03 -0.43 -18.17
CA GLY A 192 16.06 -0.33 -19.26
C GLY A 192 15.99 -1.54 -20.21
N GLY A 193 16.88 -2.53 -20.08
CA GLY A 193 16.86 -3.77 -20.85
C GLY A 193 16.40 -4.97 -20.02
N ARG A 194 15.95 -6.05 -20.67
CA ARG A 194 15.76 -7.35 -20.00
C ARG A 194 17.10 -7.77 -19.39
N ALA A 195 17.11 -8.06 -18.08
CA ALA A 195 18.33 -8.45 -17.39
C ALA A 195 18.90 -9.74 -17.99
N ALA A 196 20.23 -9.81 -18.17
CA ALA A 196 20.88 -10.96 -18.80
C ALA A 196 20.73 -12.27 -18.00
N SER A 197 20.52 -12.15 -16.70
CA SER A 197 20.22 -13.26 -15.78
C SER A 197 18.76 -13.72 -15.80
N TYR A 198 17.83 -12.96 -16.40
CA TYR A 198 16.39 -13.23 -16.29
C TYR A 198 15.95 -14.43 -17.16
N ARG A 199 15.52 -15.50 -16.49
CA ARG A 199 14.89 -16.67 -17.09
C ARG A 199 13.38 -16.63 -16.84
N GLU A 200 12.61 -17.02 -17.84
CA GLU A 200 11.14 -16.89 -17.81
C GLU A 200 10.49 -17.80 -16.75
N GLU A 201 11.10 -18.94 -16.46
CA GLU A 201 10.69 -19.86 -15.39
C GLU A 201 10.78 -19.23 -13.99
N ASP A 202 11.73 -18.30 -13.76
CA ASP A 202 11.87 -17.58 -12.48
C ASP A 202 10.76 -16.54 -12.30
N GLY A 203 10.44 -15.79 -13.36
CA GLY A 203 9.26 -14.92 -13.34
C GLY A 203 7.97 -15.70 -13.17
N ALA A 204 7.80 -16.81 -13.90
CA ALA A 204 6.62 -17.68 -13.76
C ALA A 204 6.52 -18.32 -12.35
N ARG A 205 7.66 -18.64 -11.70
CA ARG A 205 7.71 -19.08 -10.30
C ARG A 205 7.13 -18.00 -9.38
N VAL A 206 7.60 -16.77 -9.50
CA VAL A 206 7.13 -15.65 -8.66
C VAL A 206 5.65 -15.37 -8.92
N MET A 207 5.23 -15.29 -10.18
CA MET A 207 3.86 -14.95 -10.56
C MET A 207 2.81 -15.99 -10.13
N ARG A 208 3.20 -17.24 -9.83
CA ARG A 208 2.30 -18.25 -9.25
C ARG A 208 1.98 -18.04 -7.77
N GLN A 209 2.76 -17.26 -7.03
CA GLN A 209 2.55 -17.04 -5.60
C GLN A 209 1.23 -16.29 -5.32
N PRO A 210 0.65 -16.44 -4.11
CA PRO A 210 -0.49 -15.64 -3.67
C PRO A 210 -0.08 -14.21 -3.27
N GLU A 211 1.18 -13.99 -2.91
CA GLU A 211 1.73 -12.65 -2.64
C GLU A 211 2.93 -12.38 -3.54
N ILE A 212 3.00 -11.20 -4.14
CA ILE A 212 4.03 -10.82 -5.13
C ILE A 212 4.52 -9.40 -4.84
N THR A 213 5.84 -9.19 -4.77
CA THR A 213 6.45 -7.86 -4.70
C THR A 213 6.95 -7.41 -6.06
N VAL A 214 6.44 -6.29 -6.58
CA VAL A 214 7.06 -5.56 -7.69
C VAL A 214 7.91 -4.45 -7.12
N ARG A 215 9.23 -4.51 -7.31
CA ARG A 215 10.15 -3.44 -6.89
C ARG A 215 10.71 -2.76 -8.13
N VAL A 216 10.59 -1.44 -8.21
CA VAL A 216 11.15 -0.60 -9.30
C VAL A 216 12.17 0.36 -8.70
N ASP A 217 13.31 0.52 -9.35
CA ASP A 217 14.30 1.57 -9.08
C ASP A 217 14.41 2.48 -10.32
N LEU A 218 14.25 3.78 -10.11
CA LEU A 218 14.31 4.81 -11.15
C LEU A 218 15.72 5.41 -11.32
N GLY A 219 16.66 5.12 -10.42
CA GLY A 219 18.07 5.49 -10.54
C GLY A 219 18.36 7.00 -10.66
N ARG A 220 17.51 7.87 -10.08
CA ARG A 220 17.61 9.35 -10.22
C ARG A 220 17.43 10.17 -8.95
N GLY A 221 17.30 9.53 -7.79
CA GLY A 221 17.17 10.18 -6.48
C GLY A 221 17.09 9.14 -5.36
N THR A 222 16.53 9.54 -4.22
CA THR A 222 16.42 8.70 -3.01
C THR A 222 14.98 8.51 -2.53
N ALA A 223 14.00 9.13 -3.19
CA ALA A 223 12.61 9.02 -2.78
C ALA A 223 12.02 7.65 -3.13
N SER A 224 11.03 7.22 -2.34
CA SER A 224 10.26 6.00 -2.58
C SER A 224 8.80 6.17 -2.23
N ALA A 225 7.97 5.27 -2.75
CA ALA A 225 6.59 5.07 -2.35
C ALA A 225 6.23 3.58 -2.51
N THR A 226 5.33 3.10 -1.67
CA THR A 226 4.75 1.75 -1.76
C THR A 226 3.24 1.86 -1.86
N VAL A 227 2.65 1.06 -2.73
CA VAL A 227 1.20 0.87 -2.90
C VAL A 227 0.90 -0.63 -2.84
N TRP A 228 -0.19 -1.01 -2.19
CA TRP A 228 -0.70 -2.38 -2.18
C TRP A 228 -1.94 -2.48 -3.03
N THR A 229 -2.03 -3.52 -3.86
CA THR A 229 -3.16 -3.80 -4.76
C THR A 229 -3.38 -5.30 -4.90
N CYS A 230 -4.44 -5.70 -5.57
CA CYS A 230 -4.72 -7.07 -5.96
C CYS A 230 -4.61 -7.27 -7.48
N ASP A 231 -4.87 -8.50 -7.93
CA ASP A 231 -5.08 -8.86 -9.33
C ASP A 231 -6.47 -8.45 -9.85
N PHE A 232 -6.85 -8.93 -11.05
CA PHE A 232 -8.17 -8.70 -11.65
C PHE A 232 -8.68 -10.01 -12.25
N SER A 233 -9.64 -10.63 -11.57
CA SER A 233 -10.23 -11.92 -11.92
C SER A 233 -11.58 -11.78 -12.67
N HIS A 234 -12.13 -12.92 -13.09
CA HIS A 234 -13.52 -12.98 -13.57
C HIS A 234 -14.54 -12.71 -12.44
N ASP A 235 -14.24 -13.10 -11.21
CA ASP A 235 -15.16 -12.97 -10.08
C ASP A 235 -15.43 -11.51 -9.73
N TYR A 236 -14.45 -10.60 -9.87
CA TYR A 236 -14.68 -9.15 -9.74
C TYR A 236 -15.79 -8.68 -10.70
N VAL A 237 -15.76 -9.15 -11.95
CA VAL A 237 -16.75 -8.78 -12.98
C VAL A 237 -18.10 -9.36 -12.64
N SER A 238 -18.18 -10.64 -12.25
CA SER A 238 -19.42 -11.30 -11.86
C SER A 238 -20.07 -10.63 -10.64
N ILE A 239 -19.29 -10.38 -9.57
CA ILE A 239 -19.75 -9.69 -8.36
C ILE A 239 -20.36 -8.34 -8.73
N ASN A 240 -19.66 -7.51 -9.51
CA ASN A 240 -20.08 -6.14 -9.81
C ASN A 240 -21.16 -6.03 -10.90
N ALA A 241 -21.25 -6.99 -11.81
CA ALA A 241 -22.34 -7.04 -12.81
C ALA A 241 -23.65 -7.53 -12.17
N ASP A 242 -23.59 -8.57 -11.35
CA ASP A 242 -24.78 -9.26 -10.86
C ASP A 242 -25.32 -8.68 -9.53
N TYR A 243 -24.58 -7.79 -8.85
CA TYR A 243 -24.91 -7.24 -7.51
C TYR A 243 -26.33 -6.66 -7.33
N ARG A 244 -26.98 -6.25 -8.43
CA ARG A 244 -28.32 -5.61 -8.43
C ARG A 244 -29.38 -6.42 -9.19
N SER A 245 -29.10 -7.68 -9.49
CA SER A 245 -29.97 -8.61 -10.24
C SER A 245 -30.92 -9.41 -9.35
#